data_AF-X1DK57-F1
#
_entry.id   AF-X1DK57-F1
#
_cell.length_a   1.000
_cell.length_b   1.000
_cell.length_c   1.000
_cell.angle_alpha   90.00
_cell.angle_beta   90.00
_cell.angle_gamma   90.00
#
_symmetry.space_group_name_H-M   'P 1'
#
loop_
_entity.id
_entity.type
_entity.pdbx_description
1 polymer ?
#
loop_
_entity_poly.entity_id
_entity_poly.type
_entity_poly.pdbx_seq_one_letter_code
_entity_poly.pdbx_strand_id
1 'polypeptide(L)'
;EQYPDVTLLGALSKRELYRELAASTLVLYPTEFPEVSCISMMEAAACGTPVVATRYAALEETVADTETGVLIPGDPQSEEYQAAFTEAVEKLLGDPVRYAEISAAARRRVETRYQWKDVAAEWETLFTELAAARKVEKPTLSVCMIVKNAQGTLYRCLDSVKPIADEIIICDTGSTDRTVEIAREYTDQMHQIGWKEDFAVARNRSLEHAHGDWILWIDADEYLLGAEHLGKYLRDNMYLGYVIRQHHHAIDARLKPDVPVRLFRNQRGIRFFGCIHEHPET
;
A
#
# COMPACT_ATOMS: atom_id res chain seq x y z
N GLU A 1 -7.99 5.99 47.48
CA GLU A 1 -7.42 5.77 48.83
C GLU A 1 -5.93 6.05 48.77
N GLN A 2 -5.33 6.62 49.83
CA GLN A 2 -3.87 6.75 49.93
C GLN A 2 -3.35 5.56 50.74
N TYR A 3 -2.52 4.73 50.12
CA TYR A 3 -1.84 3.64 50.81
C TYR A 3 -0.60 4.19 51.53
N PRO A 4 -0.33 3.77 52.79
CA PRO A 4 0.62 4.44 53.68
C PRO A 4 2.08 4.47 53.21
N ASP A 5 2.45 3.65 52.21
CA ASP A 5 3.82 3.57 51.68
C ASP A 5 3.86 3.69 50.14
N VAL A 6 2.81 4.26 49.54
CA VAL A 6 2.71 4.43 48.09
C VAL A 6 2.80 5.90 47.73
N THR A 7 3.81 6.24 46.94
CA THR A 7 3.98 7.58 46.38
C THR A 7 3.63 7.58 44.89
N LEU A 8 2.64 8.41 44.52
CA LEU A 8 2.32 8.66 43.11
C LEU A 8 3.16 9.84 42.60
N LEU A 9 4.15 9.57 41.75
CA LEU A 9 5.06 10.59 41.23
C LEU A 9 4.46 11.46 40.10
N GLY A 10 3.32 11.06 39.54
CA GLY A 10 2.68 11.76 38.43
C GLY A 10 3.41 11.56 37.10
N ALA A 11 3.25 12.50 36.17
CA ALA A 11 3.90 12.44 34.87
C ALA A 11 5.38 12.82 34.99
N LEU A 12 6.26 11.94 34.52
CA LEU A 12 7.71 12.13 34.53
C LEU A 12 8.23 12.42 33.13
N SER A 13 9.21 13.32 33.01
CA SER A 13 10.04 13.38 31.81
C SER A 13 10.87 12.10 31.68
N LYS A 14 11.37 11.79 30.47
CA LYS A 14 12.24 10.61 30.27
C LYS A 14 13.47 10.62 31.18
N ARG A 15 14.08 11.79 31.39
CA ARG A 15 15.25 11.92 32.26
C ARG A 15 14.92 11.64 33.72
N GLU A 16 13.74 12.05 34.19
CA GLU A 16 13.28 11.75 35.55
C GLU A 16 12.93 10.27 35.70
N LEU A 17 12.17 9.72 34.73
CA LEU A 17 11.86 8.28 34.70
C LEU A 17 13.11 7.42 34.78
N TYR A 18 14.17 7.73 34.04
CA TYR A 18 15.42 6.95 34.08
C TYR A 18 16.14 7.05 35.44
N ARG A 19 16.03 8.18 36.14
CA ARG A 19 16.56 8.28 37.50
C ARG A 19 15.77 7.41 38.45
N GLU A 20 14.44 7.43 38.37
CA GLU A 20 13.57 6.60 39.22
C GLU A 20 13.78 5.11 38.94
N LEU A 21 13.85 4.71 37.66
CA LEU A 21 14.16 3.33 37.29
C LEU A 21 15.52 2.88 37.84
N ALA A 22 16.58 3.66 37.63
CA ALA A 22 17.92 3.33 38.11
C ALA A 22 18.06 3.34 39.65
N ALA A 23 17.21 4.10 40.36
CA ALA A 23 17.16 4.12 41.82
C ALA A 23 16.26 3.02 42.40
N SER A 24 15.36 2.45 41.59
CA SER A 24 14.45 1.40 42.00
C SER A 24 15.17 0.05 42.09
N THR A 25 14.83 -0.74 43.10
CA THR A 25 15.31 -2.13 43.19
C THR A 25 14.64 -3.00 42.13
N LEU A 26 13.35 -2.82 41.90
CA LEU A 26 12.56 -3.70 41.04
C LEU A 26 11.44 -2.93 40.34
N VAL A 27 11.13 -3.31 39.10
CA VAL A 27 9.92 -2.84 38.40
C VAL A 27 8.87 -3.94 38.43
N LEU A 28 7.68 -3.60 38.92
CA LEU A 28 6.51 -4.48 38.94
C LEU A 28 5.56 -4.06 37.82
N TYR A 29 5.22 -4.99 36.93
CA TYR A 29 4.38 -4.73 35.77
C TYR A 29 3.28 -5.79 35.58
N PRO A 30 2.30 -5.86 36.49
CA PRO A 30 1.14 -6.74 36.34
C PRO A 30 0.14 -6.13 35.35
N THR A 31 0.28 -6.44 34.06
CA THR A 31 -0.54 -5.89 32.98
C THR A 31 -1.67 -6.82 32.55
N GLU A 32 -2.84 -6.25 32.27
CA GLU A 32 -4.01 -6.96 31.75
C GLU A 32 -4.24 -6.75 30.25
N PHE A 33 -3.41 -5.91 29.61
CA PHE A 33 -3.58 -5.58 28.20
C PHE A 33 -2.47 -6.18 27.34
N PRO A 34 -2.79 -6.58 26.10
CA PRO A 34 -1.81 -7.20 25.21
C PRO A 34 -0.81 -6.13 24.74
N GLU A 35 0.40 -6.19 25.28
CA GLU A 35 1.51 -5.34 24.87
C GLU A 35 1.88 -5.58 23.40
N VAL A 36 2.04 -4.50 22.63
CA VAL A 36 2.52 -4.55 21.25
C VAL A 36 4.05 -4.45 21.20
N SER A 37 4.62 -3.64 22.09
CA SER A 37 6.07 -3.54 22.33
C SER A 37 6.28 -2.79 23.64
N CYS A 38 6.90 -3.44 24.63
CA CYS A 38 7.03 -2.84 25.95
C CYS A 38 8.38 -2.13 26.12
N ILE A 39 8.47 -0.89 25.61
CA ILE A 39 9.68 -0.06 25.72
C ILE A 39 10.03 0.20 27.19
N SER A 40 9.04 0.32 28.08
CA SER A 40 9.26 0.56 29.51
C SER A 40 10.10 -0.54 30.17
N MET A 41 9.91 -1.80 29.79
CA MET A 41 10.72 -2.91 30.34
C MET A 41 12.14 -2.91 29.75
N MET A 42 12.31 -2.50 28.49
CA MET A 42 13.63 -2.29 27.90
C MET A 42 14.39 -1.15 28.60
N GLU A 43 13.69 -0.07 28.95
CA GLU A 43 14.25 1.06 29.69
C GLU A 43 14.65 0.66 31.11
N ALA A 44 13.83 -0.13 31.81
CA ALA A 44 14.18 -0.69 33.12
C ALA A 44 15.43 -1.58 33.02
N ALA A 45 15.47 -2.49 32.05
CA ALA A 45 16.62 -3.35 31.79
C ALA A 45 17.89 -2.55 31.45
N ALA A 46 17.78 -1.46 30.66
CA ALA A 46 18.90 -0.57 30.36
C ALA A 46 19.44 0.14 31.62
N CYS A 47 18.56 0.47 32.57
CA CYS A 47 18.92 1.04 33.86
C CYS A 47 19.53 -0.02 34.82
N GLY A 48 19.51 -1.31 34.45
CA GLY A 48 19.95 -2.40 35.30
C GLY A 48 18.92 -2.82 36.35
N THR A 49 17.65 -2.43 36.17
CA THR A 49 16.58 -2.70 37.13
C THR A 49 15.78 -3.92 36.66
N PRO A 50 15.82 -5.05 37.39
CA PRO A 50 15.05 -6.23 37.03
C PRO A 50 13.54 -5.97 37.03
N VAL A 51 12.83 -6.82 36.29
CA VAL A 51 11.39 -6.72 36.08
C VAL A 51 10.70 -8.00 36.55
N VAL A 52 9.58 -7.86 37.24
CA VAL A 52 8.56 -8.92 37.40
C VAL A 52 7.31 -8.45 36.68
N ALA A 53 6.87 -9.17 35.66
CA ALA A 53 5.77 -8.76 34.78
C ALA A 53 4.81 -9.91 34.46
N THR A 54 3.64 -9.58 33.94
CA THR A 54 2.72 -10.58 33.38
C THR A 54 3.32 -11.19 32.11
N ARG A 55 3.19 -12.50 31.94
CA ARG A 55 3.49 -13.19 30.68
C ARG A 55 2.36 -12.95 29.69
N TYR A 56 2.45 -11.87 28.92
CA TYR A 56 1.40 -11.51 27.97
C TYR A 56 1.92 -10.75 26.75
N ALA A 57 1.57 -11.23 25.56
CA ALA A 57 1.91 -10.63 24.26
C ALA A 57 3.42 -10.30 24.13
N ALA A 58 3.78 -9.08 23.69
CA ALA A 58 5.17 -8.70 23.40
C ALA A 58 6.12 -8.71 24.62
N LEU A 59 5.61 -8.91 25.84
CA LEU A 59 6.47 -9.05 27.03
C LEU A 59 7.35 -10.30 26.97
N GLU A 60 6.88 -11.40 26.36
CA GLU A 60 7.70 -12.61 26.18
C GLU A 60 8.90 -12.38 25.25
N GLU A 61 8.76 -11.45 24.30
CA GLU A 61 9.85 -11.07 23.39
C GLU A 61 10.81 -10.07 24.04
N THR A 62 10.28 -9.22 24.91
CA THR A 62 11.02 -8.16 25.59
C THR A 62 11.84 -8.68 26.76
N VAL A 63 11.21 -9.49 27.62
CA VAL A 63 11.78 -10.08 28.82
C VAL A 63 11.93 -11.59 28.59
N ALA A 64 13.17 -12.05 28.45
CA ALA A 64 13.46 -13.48 28.47
C ALA A 64 13.22 -13.99 29.90
N ASP A 65 12.17 -14.81 30.07
CA ASP A 65 11.71 -15.30 31.36
C ASP A 65 12.81 -16.02 32.14
N THR A 66 12.91 -15.70 33.42
CA THR A 66 13.97 -16.06 34.38
C THR A 66 15.38 -15.59 34.01
N GLU A 67 15.69 -15.29 32.74
CA GLU A 67 17.04 -14.87 32.35
C GLU A 67 17.25 -13.37 32.56
N THR A 68 16.29 -12.55 32.14
CA THR A 68 16.39 -11.07 32.12
C THR A 68 15.29 -10.38 32.93
N GLY A 69 14.37 -11.17 33.49
CA GLY A 69 13.29 -10.76 34.37
C GLY A 69 12.45 -11.99 34.72
N VAL A 70 11.32 -11.82 35.39
CA VAL A 70 10.41 -12.93 35.74
C VAL A 70 9.04 -12.66 35.13
N LEU A 71 8.51 -13.62 34.37
CA LEU A 71 7.21 -13.52 33.72
C LEU A 71 6.19 -14.48 34.34
N ILE A 72 5.15 -13.92 34.94
CA ILE A 72 4.07 -14.64 35.62
C ILE A 72 2.88 -14.82 34.66
N PRO A 73 2.51 -16.05 34.28
CA PRO A 73 1.33 -16.29 33.46
C PRO A 73 0.04 -16.14 34.28
N GLY A 74 -1.07 -15.88 33.59
CA GLY A 74 -2.40 -15.82 34.18
C GLY A 74 -3.00 -14.42 34.20
N ASP A 75 -4.18 -14.33 34.79
CA ASP A 75 -4.95 -13.09 34.91
C ASP A 75 -4.52 -12.33 36.18
N PRO A 76 -4.03 -11.08 36.07
CA PRO A 76 -3.70 -10.21 37.21
C PRO A 76 -4.79 -10.07 38.29
N GLN A 77 -6.06 -10.28 37.93
CA GLN A 77 -7.18 -10.23 38.85
C GLN A 77 -7.40 -11.54 39.63
N SER A 78 -6.74 -12.63 39.24
CA SER A 78 -6.88 -13.93 39.92
C SER A 78 -6.00 -14.03 41.17
N GLU A 79 -6.53 -14.67 42.22
CA GLU A 79 -5.78 -14.91 43.47
C GLU A 79 -4.50 -15.73 43.23
N GLU A 80 -4.56 -16.71 42.31
CA GLU A 80 -3.42 -17.55 41.94
C GLU A 80 -2.28 -16.72 41.33
N TYR A 81 -2.61 -15.82 40.40
CA TYR A 81 -1.62 -14.90 39.83
C TYR A 81 -1.03 -14.00 40.91
N GLN A 82 -1.87 -13.39 41.75
CA GLN A 82 -1.41 -12.43 42.76
C GLN A 82 -0.47 -13.10 43.77
N ALA A 83 -0.76 -14.35 44.14
CA ALA A 83 0.12 -15.16 44.98
C ALA A 83 1.46 -15.45 44.26
N ALA A 84 1.42 -15.94 43.02
CA ALA A 84 2.63 -16.25 42.24
C ALA A 84 3.49 -15.01 41.97
N PHE A 85 2.86 -13.86 41.70
CA PHE A 85 3.54 -12.60 41.47
C PHE A 85 4.24 -12.11 42.73
N THR A 86 3.56 -12.15 43.87
CA THR A 86 4.13 -11.75 45.16
C THR A 86 5.30 -12.67 45.54
N GLU A 87 5.14 -13.99 45.39
CA GLU A 87 6.19 -14.98 45.66
C GLU A 87 7.43 -14.73 44.80
N ALA A 88 7.25 -14.40 43.51
CA ALA A 88 8.35 -14.08 42.62
C ALA A 88 9.12 -12.82 43.06
N VAL A 89 8.39 -11.78 43.51
CA VAL A 89 8.99 -10.55 44.05
C VAL A 89 9.79 -10.84 45.31
N GLU A 90 9.21 -11.56 46.27
CA GLU A 90 9.87 -11.92 47.53
C GLU A 90 11.13 -12.77 47.29
N LYS A 91 11.04 -13.78 46.42
CA LYS A 91 12.19 -14.63 46.06
C LYS A 91 13.33 -13.81 45.46
N LEU A 92 13.02 -12.92 44.53
CA LEU A 92 14.04 -12.12 43.85
C LEU A 92 14.69 -11.09 44.79
N LEU A 93 13.91 -10.48 45.69
CA LEU A 93 14.45 -9.58 46.72
C LEU A 93 15.27 -10.32 47.79
N GLY A 94 14.91 -11.58 48.07
CA GLY A 94 15.60 -12.43 49.04
C GLY A 94 16.90 -13.07 48.54
N ASP A 95 17.20 -13.00 47.24
CA ASP A 95 18.39 -13.60 46.62
C ASP A 95 19.23 -12.55 45.86
N PRO A 96 20.19 -11.88 46.54
CA PRO A 96 21.02 -10.86 45.93
C PRO A 96 21.91 -11.37 44.79
N VAL A 97 22.29 -12.65 44.82
CA VAL A 97 23.11 -13.25 43.75
C VAL A 97 22.28 -13.35 42.49
N ARG A 98 21.08 -13.94 42.62
CA ARG A 98 20.15 -14.07 41.51
C ARG A 98 19.73 -12.73 40.94
N TYR A 99 19.48 -11.76 41.81
CA TYR A 99 19.18 -10.39 41.41
C TYR A 99 20.27 -9.80 40.50
N ALA A 100 21.53 -9.90 40.94
CA ALA A 100 22.66 -9.35 40.20
C ALA A 100 22.85 -10.04 38.84
N GLU A 101 22.63 -11.35 38.76
CA GLU A 101 22.66 -12.10 37.50
C GLU A 101 21.61 -11.61 36.50
N ILE A 102 20.36 -11.50 36.95
CA ILE A 102 19.23 -11.06 36.11
C ILE A 102 19.43 -9.62 35.66
N SER A 103 19.81 -8.72 36.57
CA SER A 103 20.11 -7.31 36.26
C SER A 103 21.18 -7.19 35.16
N ALA A 104 22.28 -7.92 35.31
CA ALA A 104 23.37 -7.89 34.34
C ALA A 104 22.96 -8.51 32.99
N ALA A 105 22.17 -9.58 32.99
CA ALA A 105 21.66 -10.21 31.78
C ALA A 105 20.67 -9.31 31.02
N ALA A 106 19.75 -8.66 31.74
CA ALA A 106 18.78 -7.72 31.19
C ALA A 106 19.50 -6.56 30.48
N ARG A 107 20.49 -5.96 31.14
CA ARG A 107 21.29 -4.89 30.55
C ARG A 107 22.04 -5.34 29.31
N ARG A 108 22.73 -6.49 29.36
CA ARG A 108 23.43 -7.05 28.19
C ARG A 108 22.48 -7.30 27.01
N ARG A 109 21.26 -7.76 27.27
CA ARG A 109 20.25 -7.97 26.22
C ARG A 109 19.91 -6.66 25.52
N VAL A 110 19.69 -5.58 26.25
CA VAL A 110 19.39 -4.27 25.66
C VAL A 110 20.57 -3.72 24.86
N GLU A 111 21.78 -3.85 25.40
CA GLU A 111 23.01 -3.41 24.76
C GLU A 111 23.32 -4.16 23.45
N THR A 112 22.85 -5.40 23.31
CA THR A 112 23.12 -6.24 22.14
C THR A 112 21.97 -6.34 21.14
N ARG A 113 20.71 -6.19 21.57
CA ARG A 113 19.53 -6.45 20.70
C ARG A 113 18.75 -5.20 20.30
N TYR A 114 18.77 -4.14 21.11
CA TYR A 114 17.85 -3.01 20.94
C TYR A 114 18.56 -1.68 20.65
N GLN A 115 19.78 -1.73 20.11
CA GLN A 115 20.48 -0.51 19.72
C GLN A 115 19.91 0.04 18.42
N TRP A 116 19.65 1.35 18.39
CA TRP A 116 19.12 2.03 17.20
C TRP A 116 19.99 1.85 15.96
N LYS A 117 21.31 1.73 16.11
CA LYS A 117 22.23 1.48 14.99
C LYS A 117 21.94 0.14 14.30
N ASP A 118 21.60 -0.89 15.07
CA ASP A 118 21.42 -2.26 14.56
C ASP A 118 20.03 -2.37 13.92
N VAL A 119 19.01 -1.78 14.57
CA VAL A 119 17.66 -1.63 13.98
C VAL A 119 17.73 -0.83 12.69
N ALA A 120 18.42 0.31 12.66
CA ALA A 120 18.54 1.11 11.44
C ALA A 120 19.19 0.32 10.28
N ALA A 121 20.24 -0.45 10.55
CA ALA A 121 20.91 -1.26 9.54
C ALA A 121 20.02 -2.40 9.00
N GLU A 122 19.23 -3.04 9.86
CA GLU A 122 18.25 -4.05 9.45
C GLU A 122 17.20 -3.46 8.49
N TRP A 123 16.62 -2.32 8.87
CA TRP A 123 15.63 -1.63 8.04
C TRP A 123 16.22 -1.10 6.72
N GLU A 124 17.45 -0.58 6.74
CA GLU A 124 18.15 -0.14 5.52
C GLU A 124 18.37 -1.30 4.56
N THR A 125 18.77 -2.48 5.08
CA THR A 125 18.93 -3.70 4.29
C THR A 125 17.62 -4.10 3.64
N LEU A 126 16.55 -4.21 4.43
CA LEU A 126 15.21 -4.56 3.95
C LEU A 126 14.74 -3.60 2.85
N PHE A 127 14.86 -2.29 3.06
CA PHE A 127 14.43 -1.31 2.07
C PHE A 127 15.25 -1.38 0.79
N THR A 128 16.56 -1.62 0.90
CA THR A 128 17.44 -1.78 -0.26
C THR A 128 17.05 -3.01 -1.07
N GLU A 129 16.79 -4.13 -0.41
CA GLU A 129 16.33 -5.36 -1.06
C GLU A 129 14.97 -5.18 -1.76
N LEU A 130 14.01 -4.56 -1.08
CA LEU A 130 12.69 -4.26 -1.65
C LEU A 130 12.78 -3.30 -2.84
N ALA A 131 13.63 -2.28 -2.75
CA ALA A 131 13.87 -1.35 -3.84
C ALA A 131 14.52 -2.03 -5.04
N ALA A 132 15.51 -2.91 -4.81
CA ALA A 132 16.19 -3.66 -5.87
C ALA A 132 15.29 -4.71 -6.52
N ALA A 133 14.42 -5.36 -5.74
CA ALA A 133 13.46 -6.36 -6.22
C ALA A 133 12.29 -5.74 -7.02
N ARG A 134 12.05 -4.43 -6.88
CA ARG A 134 10.98 -3.74 -7.60
C ARG A 134 11.31 -3.63 -9.08
N LYS A 135 10.73 -4.53 -9.88
CA LYS A 135 10.70 -4.38 -11.34
C LYS A 135 9.85 -3.17 -11.70
N VAL A 136 10.47 -2.14 -12.26
CA VAL A 136 9.75 -1.04 -12.92
C VAL A 136 9.46 -1.49 -14.34
N GLU A 137 8.49 -2.37 -14.51
CA GLU A 137 7.98 -2.66 -15.85
C GLU A 137 7.18 -1.44 -16.32
N LYS A 138 7.52 -0.93 -17.50
CA LYS A 138 6.78 0.16 -18.13
C LYS A 138 5.41 -0.41 -18.52
N PRO A 139 4.30 0.08 -17.94
CA PRO A 139 2.99 -0.47 -18.27
C PRO A 139 2.66 -0.21 -19.74
N THR A 140 2.02 -1.20 -20.35
CA THR A 140 1.67 -1.22 -21.78
C THR A 140 0.32 -0.55 -22.04
N LEU A 141 0.16 0.06 -23.21
CA LEU A 141 -1.04 0.77 -23.62
C LEU A 141 -1.65 0.17 -24.90
N SER A 142 -2.89 -0.32 -24.77
CA SER A 142 -3.77 -0.63 -25.89
C SER A 142 -4.59 0.59 -26.28
N VAL A 143 -4.58 0.95 -27.55
CA VAL A 143 -5.50 1.96 -28.10
C VAL A 143 -6.65 1.24 -28.80
N CYS A 144 -7.88 1.46 -28.34
CA CYS A 144 -9.08 0.83 -28.87
C CYS A 144 -9.93 1.84 -29.62
N MET A 145 -10.34 1.50 -30.83
CA MET A 145 -11.12 2.36 -31.71
C MET A 145 -12.21 1.58 -32.44
N ILE A 146 -13.36 2.21 -32.63
CA ILE A 146 -14.38 1.75 -33.60
C ILE A 146 -14.38 2.72 -34.78
N VAL A 147 -14.55 2.21 -36.00
CA VAL A 147 -14.48 3.02 -37.21
C VAL A 147 -15.63 2.74 -38.17
N LYS A 148 -16.02 3.78 -38.92
CA LYS A 148 -16.91 3.69 -40.08
C LYS A 148 -16.69 4.92 -40.98
N ASN A 149 -16.26 4.71 -42.22
CA ASN A 149 -16.12 5.77 -43.22
C ASN A 149 -15.37 7.03 -42.74
N ALA A 150 -14.20 6.83 -42.13
CA ALA A 150 -13.37 7.84 -41.50
C ALA A 150 -12.12 8.22 -42.34
N GLN A 151 -12.09 7.96 -43.64
CA GLN A 151 -10.89 8.19 -44.47
C GLN A 151 -10.33 9.62 -44.39
N GLY A 152 -11.19 10.61 -44.11
CA GLY A 152 -10.80 12.02 -44.02
C GLY A 152 -10.14 12.43 -42.71
N THR A 153 -10.28 11.64 -41.65
CA THR A 153 -9.81 11.99 -40.30
C THR A 153 -8.86 10.95 -39.70
N LEU A 154 -8.94 9.69 -40.14
CA LEU A 154 -8.28 8.56 -39.51
C LEU A 154 -6.75 8.69 -39.42
N TYR A 155 -6.08 9.19 -40.47
CA TYR A 155 -4.62 9.43 -40.44
C TYR A 155 -4.21 10.31 -39.25
N ARG A 156 -4.91 11.45 -39.08
CA ARG A 156 -4.62 12.40 -38.00
C ARG A 156 -4.84 11.79 -36.62
N CYS A 157 -5.89 10.99 -36.46
CA CYS A 157 -6.17 10.28 -35.22
C CYS A 157 -5.04 9.30 -34.89
N LEU A 158 -4.72 8.40 -35.83
CA LEU A 158 -3.72 7.36 -35.63
C LEU A 158 -2.31 7.91 -35.44
N ASP A 159 -1.93 8.97 -36.17
CA ASP A 159 -0.64 9.65 -35.98
C ASP A 159 -0.49 10.24 -34.58
N SER A 160 -1.59 10.67 -33.95
CA SER A 160 -1.55 11.25 -32.60
C SER A 160 -1.32 10.23 -31.49
N VAL A 161 -1.68 8.95 -31.72
CA VAL A 161 -1.60 7.87 -30.71
C VAL A 161 -0.48 6.88 -30.98
N LYS A 162 -0.03 6.72 -32.23
CA LYS A 162 1.04 5.79 -32.62
C LYS A 162 2.33 5.91 -31.79
N PRO A 163 2.80 7.11 -31.38
CA PRO A 163 4.03 7.21 -30.59
C PRO A 163 3.94 6.64 -29.17
N ILE A 164 2.72 6.42 -28.65
CA ILE A 164 2.49 5.98 -27.27
C ILE A 164 1.79 4.63 -27.16
N ALA A 165 1.22 4.12 -28.25
CA ALA A 165 0.52 2.84 -28.27
C ALA A 165 1.53 1.69 -28.39
N ASP A 166 1.42 0.70 -27.51
CA ASP A 166 2.12 -0.57 -27.67
C ASP A 166 1.33 -1.49 -28.63
N GLU A 167 0.01 -1.31 -28.68
CA GLU A 167 -0.87 -1.90 -29.69
C GLU A 167 -2.05 -1.00 -30.03
N ILE A 168 -2.56 -1.10 -31.26
CA ILE A 168 -3.73 -0.37 -31.75
C ILE A 168 -4.74 -1.40 -32.23
N ILE A 169 -5.93 -1.45 -31.63
CA ILE A 169 -7.05 -2.32 -32.00
C ILE A 169 -8.12 -1.49 -32.66
N ILE A 170 -8.50 -1.88 -33.88
CA ILE A 170 -9.51 -1.18 -34.66
C ILE A 170 -10.64 -2.15 -35.02
N CYS A 171 -11.87 -1.78 -34.68
CA CYS A 171 -13.08 -2.51 -35.04
C CYS A 171 -13.88 -1.73 -36.10
N ASP A 172 -13.88 -2.21 -37.34
CA ASP A 172 -14.67 -1.62 -38.43
C ASP A 172 -16.11 -2.11 -38.43
N THR A 173 -17.04 -1.17 -38.49
CA THR A 173 -18.48 -1.43 -38.44
C THR A 173 -19.16 -1.46 -39.83
N GLY A 174 -18.36 -1.64 -40.89
CA GLY A 174 -18.81 -1.69 -42.28
C GLY A 174 -18.47 -0.43 -43.08
N SER A 175 -17.19 -0.06 -43.12
CA SER A 175 -16.72 1.00 -44.01
C SER A 175 -16.78 0.60 -45.48
N THR A 176 -17.09 1.56 -46.35
CA THR A 176 -17.18 1.42 -47.81
C THR A 176 -16.17 2.31 -48.55
N ASP A 177 -15.38 3.09 -47.82
CA ASP A 177 -14.32 3.95 -48.33
C ASP A 177 -12.92 3.38 -47.98
N ARG A 178 -11.87 4.21 -48.07
CA ARG A 178 -10.49 3.79 -47.82
C ARG A 178 -10.14 3.60 -46.34
N THR A 179 -11.11 3.68 -45.42
CA THR A 179 -10.87 3.57 -43.96
C THR A 179 -10.13 2.28 -43.59
N VAL A 180 -10.52 1.15 -44.16
CA VAL A 180 -9.90 -0.15 -43.85
C VAL A 180 -8.47 -0.24 -44.38
N GLU A 181 -8.21 0.34 -45.55
CA GLU A 181 -6.86 0.41 -46.13
C GLU A 181 -5.95 1.22 -45.21
N ILE A 182 -6.40 2.41 -44.81
CA ILE A 182 -5.66 3.32 -43.92
C ILE A 182 -5.39 2.66 -42.56
N ALA A 183 -6.39 2.03 -41.94
CA ALA A 183 -6.24 1.35 -40.66
C ALA A 183 -5.14 0.27 -40.68
N ARG A 184 -5.06 -0.51 -41.76
CA ARG A 184 -4.05 -1.56 -41.94
C ARG A 184 -2.63 -1.05 -42.10
N GLU A 185 -2.44 0.22 -42.43
CA GLU A 185 -1.10 0.84 -42.45
C GLU A 185 -0.55 1.06 -41.03
N TYR A 186 -1.40 1.01 -40.00
CA TYR A 186 -1.03 1.28 -38.60
C TYR A 186 -1.06 0.05 -37.71
N THR A 187 -1.87 -0.96 -38.04
CA THR A 187 -2.02 -2.16 -37.22
C THR A 187 -2.54 -3.36 -38.01
N ASP A 188 -2.09 -4.55 -37.60
CA ASP A 188 -2.63 -5.82 -38.05
C ASP A 188 -3.89 -6.25 -37.25
N GLN A 189 -4.16 -5.61 -36.09
CA GLN A 189 -5.32 -5.86 -35.23
C GLN A 189 -6.57 -5.09 -35.74
N MET A 190 -6.91 -5.35 -37.00
CA MET A 190 -8.06 -4.78 -37.67
C MET A 190 -9.17 -5.82 -37.81
N HIS A 191 -10.28 -5.60 -37.10
CA HIS A 191 -11.39 -6.54 -37.00
C HIS A 191 -12.64 -5.97 -37.67
N GLN A 192 -13.23 -6.71 -38.60
CA GLN A 192 -14.55 -6.38 -39.10
C GLN A 192 -15.62 -6.91 -38.14
N ILE A 193 -16.46 -6.00 -37.64
CA ILE A 193 -17.60 -6.31 -36.80
C ILE A 193 -18.87 -5.79 -37.50
N GLY A 194 -19.90 -6.62 -37.62
CA GLY A 194 -21.17 -6.12 -38.17
C GLY A 194 -21.77 -5.04 -37.26
N TRP A 195 -22.27 -3.93 -37.83
CA TRP A 195 -23.01 -2.92 -37.08
C TRP A 195 -24.28 -3.54 -36.46
N LYS A 196 -24.49 -3.33 -35.16
CA LYS A 196 -25.62 -3.88 -34.39
C LYS A 196 -26.53 -2.82 -33.75
N GLU A 197 -26.49 -1.58 -34.25
CA GLU A 197 -27.22 -0.44 -33.66
C GLU A 197 -26.85 -0.19 -32.19
N ASP A 198 -25.61 -0.46 -31.79
CA ASP A 198 -25.16 -0.33 -30.40
C ASP A 198 -23.65 -0.03 -30.34
N PHE A 199 -23.30 1.17 -29.89
CA PHE A 199 -21.90 1.60 -29.75
C PHE A 199 -21.18 0.85 -28.63
N ALA A 200 -21.83 0.59 -27.50
CA ALA A 200 -21.23 -0.19 -26.41
C ALA A 200 -20.85 -1.60 -26.87
N VAL A 201 -21.69 -2.25 -27.69
CA VAL A 201 -21.34 -3.55 -28.29
C VAL A 201 -20.07 -3.42 -29.12
N ALA A 202 -19.96 -2.43 -30.00
CA ALA A 202 -18.77 -2.24 -30.83
C ALA A 202 -17.50 -1.95 -29.99
N ARG A 203 -17.60 -1.10 -28.95
CA ARG A 203 -16.49 -0.83 -28.03
C ARG A 203 -16.05 -2.07 -27.28
N ASN A 204 -16.99 -2.81 -26.71
CA ASN A 204 -16.69 -4.03 -25.96
C ASN A 204 -15.98 -5.07 -26.85
N ARG A 205 -16.31 -5.15 -28.16
CA ARG A 205 -15.56 -5.99 -29.11
C ARG A 205 -14.11 -5.55 -29.27
N SER A 206 -13.84 -4.25 -29.31
CA SER A 206 -12.44 -3.77 -29.32
C SER A 206 -11.68 -4.11 -28.03
N LEU A 207 -12.37 -4.12 -26.88
CA LEU A 207 -11.75 -4.49 -25.60
C LEU A 207 -11.39 -5.99 -25.52
N GLU A 208 -12.16 -6.86 -26.17
CA GLU A 208 -11.90 -8.32 -26.22
C GLU A 208 -10.53 -8.67 -26.84
N HIS A 209 -9.96 -7.76 -27.64
CA HIS A 209 -8.68 -7.93 -28.32
C HIS A 209 -7.51 -7.18 -27.65
N ALA A 210 -7.78 -6.41 -26.58
CA ALA A 210 -6.77 -5.60 -25.90
C ALA A 210 -6.00 -6.41 -24.84
N HIS A 211 -4.68 -6.40 -24.91
CA HIS A 211 -3.77 -7.12 -24.02
C HIS A 211 -2.91 -6.23 -23.13
N GLY A 212 -2.85 -4.93 -23.42
CA GLY A 212 -2.09 -3.96 -22.64
C GLY A 212 -2.66 -3.73 -21.24
N ASP A 213 -1.83 -3.23 -20.32
CA ASP A 213 -2.21 -2.93 -18.93
C ASP A 213 -3.25 -1.81 -18.83
N TRP A 214 -3.21 -0.89 -19.79
CA TRP A 214 -4.12 0.24 -19.92
C TRP A 214 -4.82 0.23 -21.27
N ILE A 215 -6.04 0.76 -21.29
CA ILE A 215 -6.85 0.99 -22.48
C ILE A 215 -7.08 2.48 -22.63
N LEU A 216 -6.69 3.04 -23.77
CA LEU A 216 -7.15 4.34 -24.27
C LEU A 216 -8.20 4.09 -25.34
N TRP A 217 -9.42 4.61 -25.17
CA TRP A 217 -10.40 4.61 -26.26
C TRP A 217 -10.54 6.02 -26.86
N ILE A 218 -10.55 6.07 -28.18
CA ILE A 218 -10.56 7.32 -28.95
C ILE A 218 -11.36 7.13 -30.24
N ASP A 219 -12.00 8.19 -30.72
CA ASP A 219 -12.78 8.16 -31.95
C ASP A 219 -11.98 8.54 -33.19
N ALA A 220 -12.41 8.03 -34.34
CA ALA A 220 -11.69 8.18 -35.61
C ALA A 220 -11.61 9.63 -36.11
N ASP A 221 -12.44 10.52 -35.57
CA ASP A 221 -12.47 11.97 -35.82
C ASP A 221 -11.83 12.80 -34.69
N GLU A 222 -11.29 12.14 -33.67
CA GLU A 222 -10.52 12.76 -32.58
C GLU A 222 -9.01 12.66 -32.83
N TYR A 223 -8.22 13.43 -32.08
CA TYR A 223 -6.77 13.29 -32.04
C TYR A 223 -6.24 13.79 -30.69
N LEU A 224 -5.21 13.14 -30.17
CA LEU A 224 -4.66 13.45 -28.85
C LEU A 224 -3.64 14.59 -28.93
N LEU A 225 -3.79 15.61 -28.10
CA LEU A 225 -2.80 16.67 -27.92
C LEU A 225 -1.90 16.37 -26.72
N GLY A 226 -0.58 16.42 -26.92
CA GLY A 226 0.39 16.15 -25.86
C GLY A 226 0.43 14.68 -25.43
N ALA A 227 0.26 13.75 -26.38
CA ALA A 227 0.27 12.30 -26.15
C ALA A 227 1.52 11.84 -25.37
N GLU A 228 2.68 12.44 -25.65
CA GLU A 228 3.96 12.19 -24.99
C GLU A 228 3.92 12.39 -23.46
N HIS A 229 2.94 13.13 -22.94
CA HIS A 229 2.77 13.35 -21.52
C HIS A 229 1.98 12.24 -20.81
N LEU A 230 1.38 11.29 -21.55
CA LEU A 230 0.51 10.27 -20.97
C LEU A 230 1.30 9.24 -20.14
N GLY A 231 2.55 8.95 -20.51
CA GLY A 231 3.34 7.87 -19.90
C GLY A 231 3.49 7.96 -18.37
N LYS A 232 3.54 9.17 -17.80
CA LYS A 232 3.63 9.37 -16.34
C LYS A 232 2.36 8.93 -15.58
N TYR A 233 1.22 8.83 -16.26
CA TYR A 233 -0.06 8.39 -15.68
C TYR A 233 -0.27 6.88 -15.80
N LEU A 234 0.45 6.22 -16.72
CA LEU A 234 0.37 4.77 -16.92
C LEU A 234 1.12 3.98 -15.85
N ARG A 235 2.08 4.60 -15.13
CA ARG A 235 2.84 3.98 -14.03
C ARG A 235 1.92 3.29 -13.03
N ASP A 236 2.43 2.28 -12.33
CA ASP A 236 1.64 1.65 -11.29
C ASP A 236 1.21 2.67 -10.21
N ASN A 237 -0.10 2.77 -10.00
CA ASN A 237 -0.76 3.75 -9.14
C ASN A 237 -2.16 3.25 -8.71
N MET A 238 -2.77 3.91 -7.74
CA MET A 238 -4.08 3.52 -7.19
C MET A 238 -5.30 3.87 -8.06
N TYR A 239 -5.13 4.63 -9.13
CA TYR A 239 -6.22 5.06 -10.00
C TYR A 239 -6.59 3.95 -11.00
N LEU A 240 -7.90 3.79 -11.21
CA LEU A 240 -8.45 2.83 -12.18
C LEU A 240 -8.64 3.44 -13.57
N GLY A 241 -8.72 4.78 -13.66
CA GLY A 241 -8.88 5.48 -14.92
C GLY A 241 -8.72 6.99 -14.76
N TYR A 242 -8.65 7.65 -15.90
CA TYR A 242 -8.44 9.09 -16.03
C TYR A 242 -9.42 9.68 -17.05
N VAL A 243 -9.92 10.86 -16.70
CA VAL A 243 -10.65 11.69 -17.64
C VAL A 243 -9.67 12.42 -18.56
N ILE A 244 -9.99 12.47 -19.86
CA ILE A 244 -9.25 13.29 -20.82
C ILE A 244 -10.22 14.35 -21.34
N ARG A 245 -9.85 15.62 -21.20
CA ARG A 245 -10.69 16.73 -21.63
C ARG A 245 -10.83 16.71 -23.15
N GLN A 246 -12.08 16.64 -23.61
CA GLN A 246 -12.42 16.64 -25.02
C GLN A 246 -12.89 18.04 -25.44
N HIS A 247 -12.31 18.54 -26.53
CA HIS A 247 -12.66 19.82 -27.13
C HIS A 247 -13.47 19.59 -28.41
N HIS A 248 -14.78 19.80 -28.32
CA HIS A 248 -15.67 19.66 -29.47
C HIS A 248 -15.54 20.84 -30.42
N HIS A 249 -15.14 20.57 -31.66
CA HIS A 249 -15.10 21.55 -32.75
C HIS A 249 -16.33 21.38 -33.65
N ALA A 250 -17.53 21.59 -33.09
CA ALA A 250 -18.76 21.66 -33.89
C ALA A 250 -18.96 23.10 -34.39
N ILE A 251 -19.37 23.22 -35.66
CA ILE A 251 -19.73 24.48 -36.31
C ILE A 251 -20.94 25.06 -35.54
N ASP A 252 -20.81 26.29 -35.02
CA ASP A 252 -21.86 27.13 -34.41
C ASP A 252 -22.18 27.06 -32.90
N ALA A 253 -21.35 26.47 -32.02
CA ALA A 253 -21.58 26.55 -30.56
C ALA A 253 -20.37 27.07 -29.75
N ARG A 254 -20.66 27.72 -28.62
CA ARG A 254 -19.63 28.02 -27.60
C ARG A 254 -18.97 26.70 -27.17
N LEU A 255 -17.63 26.65 -27.18
CA LEU A 255 -16.84 25.51 -26.69
C LEU A 255 -17.32 25.08 -25.30
N LYS A 256 -18.05 23.97 -25.23
CA LYS A 256 -18.36 23.27 -23.98
C LYS A 256 -17.48 22.02 -23.94
N PRO A 257 -16.44 21.98 -23.09
CA PRO A 257 -15.61 20.80 -22.97
C PRO A 257 -16.40 19.67 -22.31
N ASP A 258 -16.15 18.45 -22.77
CA ASP A 258 -16.59 17.22 -22.09
C ASP A 258 -15.38 16.56 -21.42
N VAL A 259 -15.63 15.74 -20.40
CA VAL A 259 -14.58 15.08 -19.59
C VAL A 259 -14.84 13.58 -19.42
N PRO A 260 -14.99 12.81 -20.51
CA PRO A 260 -15.18 11.37 -20.43
C PRO A 260 -13.95 10.66 -19.85
N VAL A 261 -14.19 9.52 -19.18
CA VAL A 261 -13.12 8.59 -18.79
C VAL A 261 -12.61 7.92 -20.06
N ARG A 262 -11.46 8.37 -20.57
CA ARG A 262 -10.88 7.90 -21.86
C ARG A 262 -9.78 6.87 -21.68
N LEU A 263 -9.12 6.88 -20.52
CA LEU A 263 -8.01 5.99 -20.19
C LEU A 263 -8.36 5.19 -18.94
N PHE A 264 -8.28 3.86 -18.98
CA PHE A 264 -8.58 3.01 -17.81
C PHE A 264 -7.78 1.72 -17.81
N ARG A 265 -7.68 1.06 -16.64
CA ARG A 265 -6.94 -0.20 -16.48
C ARG A 265 -7.67 -1.35 -17.16
N ASN A 266 -6.94 -2.15 -17.92
CA ASN A 266 -7.46 -3.37 -18.52
C ASN A 266 -7.73 -4.45 -17.45
N GLN A 267 -8.58 -5.42 -17.77
CA GLN A 267 -8.87 -6.63 -16.97
C GLN A 267 -9.43 -6.37 -15.56
N ARG A 268 -10.08 -5.22 -15.34
CA ARG A 268 -10.75 -4.86 -14.07
C ARG A 268 -12.27 -5.04 -14.11
N GLY A 269 -12.79 -5.81 -15.07
CA GLY A 269 -14.22 -6.00 -15.28
C GLY A 269 -14.92 -4.85 -16.01
N ILE A 270 -14.19 -3.79 -16.35
CA ILE A 270 -14.74 -2.60 -17.04
C ILE A 270 -15.32 -2.98 -18.40
N ARG A 271 -16.56 -2.56 -18.66
CA ARG A 271 -17.26 -2.69 -19.95
C ARG A 271 -17.98 -1.39 -20.29
N PHE A 272 -18.26 -1.20 -21.57
CA PHE A 272 -19.11 -0.11 -22.03
C PHE A 272 -20.59 -0.46 -21.89
N PHE A 273 -21.38 0.52 -21.47
CA PHE A 273 -22.84 0.44 -21.35
C PHE A 273 -23.48 1.67 -22.00
N GLY A 274 -24.72 1.52 -22.46
CA GLY A 274 -25.45 2.56 -23.20
C GLY A 274 -25.36 2.36 -24.71
N CYS A 275 -26.51 2.31 -25.37
CA CYS A 275 -26.58 2.10 -26.82
C CYS A 275 -26.02 3.29 -27.62
N ILE A 276 -26.21 4.51 -27.12
CA ILE A 276 -25.69 5.79 -27.61
C ILE A 276 -25.17 6.56 -26.39
N HIS A 277 -24.07 7.31 -26.55
CA HIS A 277 -23.36 7.96 -25.44
C HIS A 277 -22.88 6.94 -24.41
N GLU A 278 -22.20 5.91 -24.93
CA GLU A 278 -21.69 4.81 -24.13
C GLU A 278 -20.64 5.28 -23.13
N HIS A 279 -20.63 4.67 -21.93
CA HIS A 279 -19.65 4.98 -20.90
C HIS A 279 -19.04 3.69 -20.31
N PRO A 280 -17.74 3.70 -19.98
CA PRO A 280 -17.12 2.57 -19.29
C PRO A 280 -17.49 2.57 -17.80
N GLU A 281 -17.94 1.42 -17.29
CA GLU A 281 -18.20 1.17 -15.86
C GLU A 281 -17.82 -0.28 -15.48
N THR A 282 -17.64 -0.54 -14.18
CA THR A 282 -17.32 -1.86 -13.60
C THR A 282 -18.55 -2.64 -13.21
#